data_AF-A0A920MUZ3-F1
#
_entry.id   AF-A0A920MUZ3-F1
#
_cell.length_a   1.000
_cell.length_b   1.000
_cell.length_c   1.000
_cell.angle_alpha   90.00
_cell.angle_beta   90.00
_cell.angle_gamma   90.00
#
_symmetry.space_group_name_H-M   'P 1'
#
loop_
_entity.id
_entity.type
_entity.pdbx_description
1 polymer ?
#
loop_
_entity_poly.entity_id
_entity_poly.type
_entity_poly.pdbx_seq_one_letter_code
_entity_poly.pdbx_strand_id
1 'polypeptide(L)'
;MEFRPDLKSTITLALRGTESDVIEMTGIGRAYGIGANSMSEQLSYQRQDVLGGDLYINLFRNHNAQDGTYILATGQIIYDRSESVAFQVQHSVPLGNGQHLTYGIDHEDRSPDTAGSINGVFEDSDDYTSDGVYAQYENRVNDNWKIVAAIRGDDNTWNDDLLVSPRFAVVYNPTATGQVRFTYNKSIEVPGNYPKNLDITQYANFLSLAGVPDFSGLLGFQPDFNLRAMGARDGYNYHKVRMG
;
A
#
# COMPACT_ATOMS: atom_id res chain seq x y z
N MET A 1 9.32 -20.44 9.28
CA MET A 1 9.93 -21.74 8.96
C MET A 1 10.82 -21.56 7.75
N GLU A 2 12.00 -22.19 7.74
CA GLU A 2 12.91 -22.22 6.59
C GLU A 2 13.19 -23.67 6.23
N PHE A 3 13.20 -23.98 4.93
CA PHE A 3 13.48 -25.30 4.39
C PHE A 3 14.44 -25.18 3.20
N ARG A 4 15.46 -26.02 3.16
CA ARG A 4 16.48 -26.04 2.09
C ARG A 4 16.46 -27.41 1.40
N PRO A 5 15.80 -27.54 0.23
CA PRO A 5 15.74 -28.82 -0.48
C PRO A 5 17.11 -29.25 -1.04
N ASP A 6 17.99 -28.29 -1.33
CA ASP A 6 19.37 -28.51 -1.76
C ASP A 6 20.28 -27.39 -1.25
N LEU A 7 21.57 -27.43 -1.60
CA LEU A 7 22.57 -26.44 -1.15
C LEU A 7 22.39 -25.05 -1.78
N LYS A 8 21.59 -24.93 -2.84
CA LYS A 8 21.43 -23.70 -3.64
C LYS A 8 20.05 -23.08 -3.50
N SER A 9 19.12 -23.75 -2.84
CA SER A 9 17.72 -23.38 -2.77
C SER A 9 17.26 -23.20 -1.34
N THR A 10 16.50 -22.15 -1.09
CA THR A 10 15.87 -21.88 0.20
C THR A 10 14.40 -21.53 -0.01
N ILE A 11 13.53 -22.16 0.75
CA ILE A 11 12.11 -21.85 0.86
C ILE A 11 11.87 -21.31 2.27
N THR A 12 11.21 -20.15 2.37
CA THR A 12 10.85 -19.54 3.64
C THR A 12 9.36 -19.33 3.70
N LEU A 13 8.73 -19.82 4.77
CA LEU A 13 7.34 -19.54 5.13
C LEU A 13 7.34 -18.68 6.39
N ALA A 14 6.74 -17.49 6.33
CA ALA A 14 6.48 -16.65 7.48
C ALA A 14 4.98 -16.44 7.64
N LEU A 15 4.48 -16.66 8.85
CA LEU A 15 3.09 -16.42 9.24
C LEU A 15 3.12 -15.46 10.42
N ARG A 16 2.31 -14.41 10.39
CA ARG A 16 2.17 -13.45 11.49
C ARG A 16 0.70 -13.13 11.68
N GLY A 17 0.16 -13.49 12.84
CA GLY A 17 -1.18 -13.11 13.27
C GLY A 17 -1.11 -12.16 14.46
N THR A 18 -2.04 -11.23 14.55
CA THR A 18 -2.21 -10.34 15.70
C THR A 18 -3.69 -10.10 15.91
N GLU A 19 -4.09 -10.11 17.18
CA GLU A 19 -5.42 -9.70 17.62
C GLU A 19 -5.23 -8.66 18.73
N SER A 20 -6.02 -7.59 18.70
CA SER A 20 -5.86 -6.52 19.67
C SER A 20 -7.17 -5.80 20.00
N ASP A 21 -7.26 -5.42 21.27
CA ASP A 21 -8.24 -4.48 21.81
C ASP A 21 -7.51 -3.21 22.22
N VAL A 22 -7.55 -2.17 21.39
CA VAL A 22 -6.72 -0.97 21.61
C VAL A 22 -7.36 0.29 21.02
N ILE A 23 -7.05 1.44 21.62
CA ILE A 23 -7.29 2.72 20.98
C ILE A 23 -6.18 2.95 19.95
N GLU A 24 -6.55 3.13 18.69
CA GLU A 24 -5.64 3.42 17.60
C GLU A 24 -5.98 4.72 16.89
N MET A 25 -4.94 5.36 16.35
CA MET A 25 -5.08 6.49 15.43
C MET A 25 -5.16 5.93 14.02
N THR A 26 -6.26 6.19 13.32
CA THR A 26 -6.48 5.77 11.94
C THR A 26 -6.57 6.98 11.00
N GLY A 27 -6.59 6.74 9.69
CA GLY A 27 -6.81 7.78 8.68
C GLY A 27 -8.17 8.50 8.77
N ILE A 28 -9.09 7.95 9.57
CA ILE A 28 -10.47 8.43 9.76
C ILE A 28 -10.76 8.87 11.21
N GLY A 29 -9.73 8.96 12.06
CA GLY A 29 -9.83 9.45 13.43
C GLY A 29 -9.34 8.44 14.47
N ARG A 30 -9.75 8.63 15.74
CA ARG A 30 -9.46 7.65 16.79
C ARG A 30 -10.52 6.55 16.78
N ALA A 31 -10.08 5.31 16.67
CA ALA A 31 -10.94 4.14 16.79
C ALA A 31 -10.59 3.36 18.05
N TYR A 32 -11.57 2.70 18.65
CA TYR A 32 -11.33 1.63 19.62
C TYR A 32 -11.57 0.30 18.91
N GLY A 33 -10.49 -0.42 18.62
CA GLY A 33 -10.54 -1.76 18.06
C GLY A 33 -11.02 -2.75 19.13
N ILE A 34 -11.98 -3.59 18.77
CA ILE A 34 -12.43 -4.73 19.59
C ILE A 34 -12.31 -5.97 18.73
N GLY A 35 -11.46 -6.91 19.13
CA GLY A 35 -11.14 -8.11 18.37
C GLY A 35 -10.52 -7.79 17.01
N ALA A 36 -9.83 -6.67 16.88
CA ALA A 36 -9.22 -6.28 15.61
C ALA A 36 -8.10 -7.27 15.28
N ASN A 37 -8.31 -8.05 14.23
CA ASN A 37 -7.42 -9.12 13.81
C ASN A 37 -6.74 -8.76 12.49
N SER A 38 -5.46 -9.09 12.39
CA SER A 38 -4.72 -9.08 11.14
C SER A 38 -3.85 -10.32 11.05
N MET A 39 -3.78 -10.90 9.87
CA MET A 39 -2.93 -12.03 9.56
C MET A 39 -2.18 -11.75 8.26
N SER A 40 -0.91 -12.15 8.23
CA SER A 40 -0.10 -12.10 7.02
C SER A 40 0.65 -13.41 6.81
N GLU A 41 0.66 -13.84 5.57
CA GLU A 41 1.37 -15.01 5.09
C GLU A 41 2.39 -14.61 4.03
N GLN A 42 3.60 -15.14 4.13
CA GLN A 42 4.65 -14.90 3.16
C GLN A 42 5.34 -16.22 2.81
N LEU A 43 5.34 -16.55 1.52
CA LEU A 43 6.09 -17.66 0.96
C LEU A 43 7.16 -17.09 0.02
N SER A 44 8.42 -17.36 0.33
CA SER A 44 9.56 -16.95 -0.49
C SER A 44 10.34 -18.17 -0.97
N TYR A 45 10.85 -18.10 -2.19
CA TYR A 45 11.76 -19.07 -2.77
C TYR A 45 12.98 -18.36 -3.35
N GLN A 46 14.18 -18.81 -2.98
CA GLN A 46 15.45 -18.35 -3.52
C GLN A 46 16.19 -19.54 -4.12
N ARG A 47 16.76 -19.37 -5.31
CA ARG A 47 17.64 -20.37 -5.93
C ARG A 47 18.84 -19.73 -6.62
N GLN A 48 20.03 -20.20 -6.28
CA GLN A 48 21.28 -19.79 -6.92
C GLN A 48 21.50 -20.50 -8.26
N ASP A 49 22.27 -19.86 -9.14
CA ASP A 49 22.73 -20.38 -10.44
C ASP A 49 21.61 -20.79 -11.43
N VAL A 50 20.44 -20.15 -11.33
CA VAL A 50 19.38 -20.26 -12.35
C VAL A 50 19.74 -19.34 -13.51
N LEU A 51 19.93 -19.90 -14.71
CA LEU A 51 20.24 -19.11 -15.92
C LEU A 51 21.43 -18.14 -15.75
N GLY A 52 22.45 -18.55 -14.99
CA GLY A 52 23.64 -17.73 -14.74
C GLY A 52 23.49 -16.65 -13.67
N GLY A 53 22.41 -16.68 -12.89
CA GLY A 53 22.17 -15.74 -11.78
C GLY A 53 21.33 -16.33 -10.66
N ASP A 54 20.90 -15.48 -9.74
CA ASP A 54 20.07 -15.85 -8.59
C ASP A 54 18.60 -15.50 -8.85
N LEU A 55 17.72 -16.47 -8.64
CA LEU A 55 16.27 -16.31 -8.75
C LEU A 55 15.66 -16.11 -7.37
N TYR A 56 14.75 -15.14 -7.27
CA TYR A 56 13.89 -14.91 -6.12
C TYR A 56 12.43 -14.85 -6.56
N ILE A 57 11.57 -15.56 -5.84
CA ILE A 57 10.11 -15.52 -6.01
C ILE A 57 9.50 -15.28 -4.63
N ASN A 58 8.52 -14.39 -4.55
CA ASN A 58 7.82 -14.08 -3.31
C ASN A 58 6.32 -13.99 -3.55
N LEU A 59 5.54 -14.58 -2.65
CA LEU A 59 4.10 -14.41 -2.52
C LEU A 59 3.84 -13.90 -1.10
N PHE A 60 3.10 -12.81 -0.99
CA PHE A 60 2.68 -12.21 0.26
C PHE A 60 1.16 -12.05 0.23
N ARG A 61 0.49 -12.37 1.33
CA ARG A 61 -0.94 -12.12 1.52
C ARG A 61 -1.14 -11.48 2.88
N ASN A 62 -2.07 -10.55 2.95
CA ASN A 62 -2.55 -9.99 4.20
C ASN A 62 -4.07 -9.96 4.18
N HIS A 63 -4.67 -10.26 5.32
CA HIS A 63 -6.10 -10.15 5.51
C HIS A 63 -6.38 -9.59 6.89
N ASN A 64 -7.40 -8.75 6.95
CA ASN A 64 -7.87 -8.14 8.19
C ASN A 64 -9.27 -8.66 8.52
N ALA A 65 -9.60 -8.64 9.80
CA ALA A 65 -10.95 -8.84 10.27
C ALA A 65 -11.22 -7.92 11.46
N GLN A 66 -12.06 -6.93 11.25
CA GLN A 66 -12.51 -5.98 12.26
C GLN A 66 -14.03 -5.88 12.17
N ASP A 67 -14.74 -6.40 13.17
CA ASP A 67 -16.20 -6.39 13.22
C ASP A 67 -16.78 -5.62 14.42
N GLY A 68 -15.94 -5.26 15.39
CA GLY A 68 -16.34 -4.58 16.63
C GLY A 68 -15.74 -3.18 16.80
N THR A 69 -14.96 -2.72 15.84
CA THR A 69 -14.25 -1.44 15.92
C THR A 69 -15.24 -0.28 15.79
N TYR A 70 -15.08 0.77 16.59
CA TYR A 70 -15.89 1.98 16.46
C TYR A 70 -15.07 3.26 16.61
N ILE A 71 -15.51 4.31 15.92
CA ILE A 71 -14.90 5.64 15.99
C ILE A 71 -15.30 6.30 17.31
N LEU A 72 -14.31 6.69 18.11
CA LEU A 72 -14.55 7.29 19.44
C LEU A 72 -15.30 8.62 19.38
N ALA A 73 -15.14 9.37 18.28
CA ALA A 73 -15.76 10.69 18.12
C ALA A 73 -17.24 10.63 17.76
N THR A 74 -17.65 9.64 16.96
CA THR A 74 -19.00 9.56 16.39
C THR A 74 -19.81 8.38 16.92
N GLY A 75 -19.15 7.39 17.53
CA GLY A 75 -19.75 6.10 17.88
C GLY A 75 -20.05 5.21 16.67
N GLN A 76 -19.66 5.62 15.46
CA GLN A 76 -19.87 4.84 14.25
C GLN A 76 -19.07 3.54 14.32
N ILE A 77 -19.75 2.40 14.13
CA ILE A 77 -19.09 1.10 13.95
C ILE A 77 -18.47 1.06 12.55
N ILE A 78 -17.22 0.62 12.48
CA ILE A 78 -16.49 0.40 11.24
C ILE A 78 -16.16 -1.09 11.10
N TYR A 79 -16.24 -1.56 9.86
CA TYR A 79 -15.87 -2.90 9.47
C TYR A 79 -14.64 -2.82 8.57
N ASP A 80 -13.74 -3.78 8.71
CA ASP A 80 -12.62 -3.99 7.77
C ASP A 80 -12.32 -5.49 7.67
N ARG A 81 -12.69 -6.07 6.53
CA ARG A 81 -12.44 -7.44 6.13
C ARG A 81 -11.55 -7.50 4.89
N SER A 82 -10.79 -6.44 4.66
CA SER A 82 -9.99 -6.25 3.45
C SER A 82 -8.91 -7.32 3.34
N GLU A 83 -8.60 -7.67 2.10
CA GLU A 83 -7.48 -8.55 1.77
C GLU A 83 -6.55 -7.92 0.75
N SER A 84 -5.30 -8.36 0.75
CA SER A 84 -4.32 -8.03 -0.27
C SER A 84 -3.43 -9.22 -0.57
N VAL A 85 -3.03 -9.35 -1.82
CA VAL A 85 -2.07 -10.34 -2.29
C VAL A 85 -1.05 -9.67 -3.19
N ALA A 86 0.22 -9.95 -2.95
CA ALA A 86 1.33 -9.44 -3.73
C ALA A 86 2.25 -10.57 -4.18
N PHE A 87 2.59 -10.58 -5.45
CA PHE A 87 3.50 -11.53 -6.07
C PHE A 87 4.70 -10.80 -6.67
N GLN A 88 5.88 -11.37 -6.53
CA GLN A 88 7.11 -10.80 -7.07
C GLN A 88 8.03 -11.88 -7.61
N VAL A 89 8.66 -11.61 -8.74
CA VAL A 89 9.76 -12.39 -9.31
C VAL A 89 10.92 -11.47 -9.59
N GLN A 90 12.11 -11.84 -9.14
CA GLN A 90 13.35 -11.10 -9.37
C GLN A 90 14.46 -12.05 -9.80
N HIS A 91 15.25 -11.64 -10.78
CA HIS A 91 16.45 -12.34 -11.23
C HIS A 91 17.66 -11.42 -11.17
N SER A 92 18.77 -11.94 -10.64
CA SER A 92 20.00 -11.16 -10.39
C SER A 92 21.19 -11.85 -11.04
N VAL A 93 21.77 -11.23 -12.06
CA VAL A 93 22.80 -11.83 -12.91
C VAL A 93 24.12 -11.07 -12.77
N PRO A 94 25.21 -11.73 -12.36
CA PRO A 94 26.56 -11.18 -12.52
C PRO A 94 26.96 -11.19 -14.01
N LEU A 95 27.20 -10.03 -14.59
CA LEU A 95 27.62 -9.89 -16.00
C LEU A 95 29.15 -9.96 -16.19
N GLY A 96 29.89 -10.11 -15.08
CA GLY A 96 31.37 -10.10 -15.06
C GLY A 96 31.95 -8.70 -14.92
N ASN A 97 33.27 -8.61 -14.65
CA ASN A 97 34.00 -7.34 -14.52
C ASN A 97 33.35 -6.33 -13.54
N GLY A 98 32.84 -6.81 -12.41
CA GLY A 98 32.19 -5.95 -11.41
C GLY A 98 30.79 -5.45 -11.78
N GLN A 99 30.20 -5.97 -12.87
CA GLN A 99 28.86 -5.62 -13.33
C GLN A 99 27.80 -6.60 -12.82
N HIS A 100 26.65 -6.06 -12.48
CA HIS A 100 25.50 -6.82 -12.00
C HIS A 100 24.22 -6.24 -12.57
N LEU A 101 23.32 -7.10 -13.04
CA LEU A 101 22.00 -6.72 -13.52
C LEU A 101 20.94 -7.45 -12.70
N THR A 102 20.06 -6.69 -12.07
CA THR A 102 18.88 -7.18 -11.38
C THR A 102 17.66 -6.71 -12.14
N TYR A 103 16.70 -7.59 -12.40
CA TYR A 103 15.43 -7.22 -13.02
C TYR A 103 14.31 -8.08 -12.47
N GLY A 104 13.09 -7.59 -12.56
CA GLY A 104 11.95 -8.29 -12.01
C GLY A 104 10.62 -7.68 -12.40
N ILE A 105 9.59 -8.39 -12.00
CA ILE A 105 8.20 -7.99 -12.10
C ILE A 105 7.53 -8.18 -10.74
N ASP A 106 6.48 -7.43 -10.50
CA ASP A 106 5.60 -7.60 -9.36
C ASP A 106 4.17 -7.25 -9.73
N HIS A 107 3.24 -7.82 -8.96
CA HIS A 107 1.81 -7.67 -9.12
C HIS A 107 1.20 -7.62 -7.74
N GLU A 108 0.26 -6.70 -7.52
CA GLU A 108 -0.46 -6.55 -6.26
C GLU A 108 -1.93 -6.31 -6.51
N ASP A 109 -2.77 -7.13 -5.88
CA ASP A 109 -4.20 -6.90 -5.75
C ASP A 109 -4.53 -6.55 -4.30
N ARG A 110 -5.44 -5.60 -4.10
CA ARG A 110 -6.08 -5.34 -2.81
C ARG A 110 -7.58 -5.24 -3.03
N SER A 111 -8.34 -5.96 -2.23
CA SER A 111 -9.80 -5.92 -2.22
C SER A 111 -10.26 -5.40 -0.87
N PRO A 112 -10.55 -4.09 -0.77
CA PRO A 112 -11.16 -3.53 0.41
C PRO A 112 -12.55 -4.15 0.64
N ASP A 113 -12.87 -4.47 1.89
CA ASP A 113 -14.25 -4.80 2.32
C ASP A 113 -14.47 -4.09 3.65
N THR A 114 -15.27 -3.03 3.61
CA THR A 114 -15.62 -2.21 4.76
C THR A 114 -17.11 -2.28 5.09
N ALA A 115 -17.85 -3.17 4.43
CA ALA A 115 -19.30 -3.32 4.55
C ALA A 115 -20.08 -1.98 4.41
N GLY A 116 -19.56 -1.05 3.60
CA GLY A 116 -20.12 0.28 3.39
C GLY A 116 -19.93 1.25 4.57
N SER A 117 -19.16 0.87 5.58
CA SER A 117 -18.93 1.71 6.76
C SER A 117 -17.82 2.75 6.55
N ILE A 118 -16.81 2.43 5.73
CA ILE A 118 -15.70 3.34 5.42
C ILE A 118 -15.77 3.77 3.96
N ASN A 119 -16.00 2.85 3.03
CA ASN A 119 -16.01 3.12 1.60
C ASN A 119 -17.41 3.45 1.05
N GLY A 120 -18.47 3.14 1.81
CA GLY A 120 -19.84 3.60 1.55
C GLY A 120 -20.31 3.33 0.12
N VAL A 121 -20.62 4.39 -0.63
CA VAL A 121 -21.06 4.27 -2.04
C VAL A 121 -20.01 3.68 -2.99
N PHE A 122 -18.76 3.59 -2.58
CA PHE A 122 -17.65 3.10 -3.39
C PHE A 122 -17.31 1.63 -3.13
N GLU A 123 -17.95 0.99 -2.15
CA GLU A 123 -17.69 -0.38 -1.68
C GLU A 123 -17.66 -1.44 -2.79
N ASP A 124 -18.48 -1.31 -3.82
CA ASP A 124 -18.53 -2.30 -4.92
C ASP A 124 -17.53 -1.98 -6.05
N SER A 125 -16.62 -1.02 -5.85
CA SER A 125 -15.77 -0.48 -6.93
C SER A 125 -14.47 0.15 -6.41
N ASP A 126 -13.95 -0.35 -5.31
CA ASP A 126 -12.77 0.15 -4.60
C ASP A 126 -11.55 -0.79 -4.69
N ASP A 127 -11.68 -1.91 -5.40
CA ASP A 127 -10.60 -2.83 -5.72
C ASP A 127 -9.38 -2.12 -6.32
N TYR A 128 -8.20 -2.56 -5.87
CA TYR A 128 -6.91 -2.07 -6.30
C TYR A 128 -6.11 -3.14 -7.03
N THR A 129 -5.59 -2.85 -8.22
CA THR A 129 -4.57 -3.67 -8.90
C THR A 129 -3.38 -2.80 -9.31
N SER A 130 -2.16 -3.33 -9.20
CA SER A 130 -0.96 -2.70 -9.71
C SER A 130 0.03 -3.72 -10.25
N ASP A 131 0.61 -3.40 -11.40
CA ASP A 131 1.63 -4.18 -12.08
C ASP A 131 2.91 -3.36 -12.21
N GLY A 132 4.04 -3.97 -11.83
CA GLY A 132 5.35 -3.35 -11.82
C GLY A 132 6.36 -4.13 -12.65
N VAL A 133 7.22 -3.41 -13.36
CA VAL A 133 8.44 -3.97 -13.97
C VAL A 133 9.63 -3.08 -13.65
N TYR A 134 10.76 -3.69 -13.32
CA TYR A 134 11.96 -2.95 -12.95
C TYR A 134 13.24 -3.61 -13.41
N ALA A 135 14.27 -2.78 -13.57
CA ALA A 135 15.64 -3.20 -13.80
C ALA A 135 16.61 -2.26 -13.08
N GLN A 136 17.67 -2.83 -12.53
CA GLN A 136 18.77 -2.13 -11.89
C GLN A 136 20.09 -2.71 -12.39
N TYR A 137 20.94 -1.83 -12.91
CA TYR A 137 22.30 -2.13 -13.31
C TYR A 137 23.27 -1.50 -12.32
N GLU A 138 24.24 -2.30 -11.89
CA GLU A 138 25.35 -1.85 -11.06
C GLU A 138 26.66 -2.17 -11.75
N ASN A 139 27.62 -1.25 -11.66
CA ASN A 139 28.97 -1.46 -12.19
C ASN A 139 30.01 -0.89 -11.25
N ARG A 140 30.83 -1.77 -10.67
CA ARG A 140 32.09 -1.39 -10.02
C ARG A 140 33.15 -1.20 -11.10
N VAL A 141 33.23 0.03 -11.61
CA VAL A 141 34.15 0.43 -12.69
C VAL A 141 35.61 0.18 -12.30
N ASN A 142 35.96 0.44 -11.02
CA ASN A 142 37.25 0.11 -10.41
C ASN A 142 37.10 0.12 -8.87
N ASP A 143 38.22 0.06 -8.14
CA ASP A 143 38.21 0.06 -6.67
C ASP A 143 37.67 1.33 -6.03
N ASN A 144 37.63 2.43 -6.77
CA ASN A 144 37.21 3.73 -6.28
C ASN A 144 35.84 4.15 -6.80
N TRP A 145 35.34 3.60 -7.91
CA TRP A 145 34.12 4.07 -8.56
C TRP A 145 33.10 2.96 -8.75
N LYS A 146 31.88 3.22 -8.28
CA LYS A 146 30.69 2.41 -8.56
C LYS A 146 29.59 3.28 -9.13
N ILE A 147 28.90 2.76 -10.15
CA ILE A 147 27.73 3.37 -10.76
C ILE A 147 26.53 2.47 -10.50
N VAL A 148 25.37 3.06 -10.24
CA VAL A 148 24.08 2.40 -10.16
C VAL A 148 23.10 3.15 -11.03
N ALA A 149 22.38 2.46 -11.90
CA ALA A 149 21.28 2.98 -12.67
C ALA A 149 20.10 2.04 -12.53
N ALA A 150 18.91 2.55 -12.24
CA ALA A 150 17.70 1.74 -12.17
C ALA A 150 16.53 2.49 -12.79
N ILE A 151 15.56 1.71 -13.27
CA ILE A 151 14.29 2.21 -13.77
C ILE A 151 13.18 1.25 -13.34
N ARG A 152 12.04 1.83 -13.02
CA ARG A 152 10.81 1.11 -12.72
C ARG A 152 9.65 1.76 -13.47
N GLY A 153 8.77 0.92 -14.00
CA GLY A 153 7.48 1.30 -14.55
C GLY A 153 6.37 0.64 -13.73
N ASP A 154 5.37 1.41 -13.34
CA ASP A 154 4.21 0.95 -12.57
C ASP A 154 2.92 1.36 -13.30
N ASP A 155 2.02 0.40 -13.49
CA ASP A 155 0.65 0.61 -13.99
C ASP A 155 -0.35 0.21 -12.90
N ASN A 156 -1.45 0.96 -12.75
CA ASN A 156 -2.36 0.77 -11.62
C ASN A 156 -3.77 1.35 -11.86
N THR A 157 -4.77 0.89 -11.10
CA THR A 157 -6.19 1.25 -11.32
C THR A 157 -6.51 2.77 -11.21
N TRP A 158 -5.74 3.59 -10.47
CA TRP A 158 -6.06 5.02 -10.28
C TRP A 158 -5.36 5.93 -11.28
N ASN A 159 -4.46 5.40 -12.11
CA ASN A 159 -3.68 6.15 -13.07
C ASN A 159 -3.79 5.51 -14.45
N ASP A 160 -4.30 6.27 -15.42
CA ASP A 160 -4.40 5.80 -16.81
C ASP A 160 -3.04 5.75 -17.55
N ASP A 161 -2.01 6.39 -16.99
CA ASP A 161 -0.68 6.51 -17.58
C ASP A 161 0.37 5.68 -16.80
N LEU A 162 1.30 5.06 -17.54
CA LEU A 162 2.46 4.36 -16.98
C LEU A 162 3.35 5.32 -16.15
N LEU A 163 3.53 5.00 -14.88
CA LEU A 163 4.34 5.78 -13.94
C LEU A 163 5.80 5.33 -13.99
N VAL A 164 6.69 6.20 -14.45
CA VAL A 164 8.13 5.88 -14.59
C VAL A 164 8.99 6.55 -13.50
N SER A 165 9.73 5.72 -12.78
CA SER A 165 10.55 6.06 -11.61
C SER A 165 12.04 5.71 -11.83
N PRO A 166 12.85 6.63 -12.40
CA PRO A 166 14.29 6.42 -12.57
C PRO A 166 15.10 6.70 -11.30
N ARG A 167 16.23 6.00 -11.18
CA ARG A 167 17.25 6.20 -10.15
C ARG A 167 18.64 6.13 -10.74
N PHE A 168 19.51 7.04 -10.29
CA PHE A 168 20.92 7.05 -10.67
C PHE A 168 21.78 7.35 -9.44
N ALA A 169 22.87 6.63 -9.26
CA ALA A 169 23.85 6.94 -8.24
C ALA A 169 25.28 6.73 -8.72
N VAL A 170 26.17 7.60 -8.26
CA VAL A 170 27.62 7.45 -8.38
C VAL A 170 28.20 7.41 -6.97
N VAL A 171 28.97 6.37 -6.71
CA VAL A 171 29.66 6.16 -5.44
C VAL A 171 31.15 6.27 -5.72
N TYR A 172 31.80 7.17 -4.99
CA TYR A 172 33.24 7.36 -5.00
C TYR A 172 33.83 6.94 -3.66
N ASN A 173 34.79 6.03 -3.68
CA ASN A 173 35.52 5.53 -2.54
C ASN A 173 36.97 6.07 -2.61
N PRO A 174 37.24 7.27 -2.07
CA PRO A 174 38.60 7.86 -2.11
C PRO A 174 39.62 7.07 -1.30
N THR A 175 39.18 6.39 -0.24
CA THR A 175 40.01 5.53 0.60
C THR A 175 39.24 4.24 0.92
N ALA A 176 39.91 3.25 1.52
CA ALA A 176 39.26 2.00 1.93
C ALA A 176 38.14 2.19 2.96
N THR A 177 38.11 3.33 3.67
CA THR A 177 37.12 3.64 4.71
C THR A 177 36.24 4.85 4.38
N GLY A 178 36.59 5.63 3.35
CA GLY A 178 35.86 6.81 2.92
C GLY A 178 34.91 6.51 1.76
N GLN A 179 33.73 7.10 1.79
CA GLN A 179 32.75 7.02 0.71
C GLN A 179 32.05 8.38 0.53
N VAL A 180 31.93 8.82 -0.72
CA VAL A 180 31.08 9.94 -1.14
C VAL A 180 30.07 9.38 -2.13
N ARG A 181 28.79 9.73 -1.97
CA ARG A 181 27.71 9.23 -2.82
C ARG A 181 26.86 10.38 -3.34
N PHE A 182 26.69 10.42 -4.65
CA PHE A 182 25.73 11.29 -5.33
C PHE A 182 24.58 10.43 -5.84
N THR A 183 23.35 10.77 -5.51
CA THR A 183 22.16 10.02 -5.92
C THR A 183 21.07 10.97 -6.43
N TYR A 184 20.44 10.59 -7.53
CA TYR A 184 19.18 11.13 -8.00
C TYR A 184 18.14 10.00 -8.00
N ASN A 185 16.95 10.27 -7.48
CA ASN A 185 15.85 9.31 -7.46
C ASN A 185 14.54 10.06 -7.67
N LYS A 186 13.69 9.55 -8.55
CA LYS A 186 12.29 9.95 -8.64
C LYS A 186 11.45 8.78 -8.14
N SER A 187 10.61 9.05 -7.15
CA SER A 187 9.60 8.11 -6.65
C SER A 187 8.23 8.70 -6.93
N ILE A 188 7.27 7.84 -7.24
CA ILE A 188 5.88 8.22 -7.44
C ILE A 188 5.06 7.47 -6.40
N GLU A 189 4.14 8.18 -5.75
CA GLU A 189 3.21 7.63 -4.78
C GLU A 189 1.82 7.74 -5.37
N VAL A 190 1.13 6.60 -5.45
CA VAL A 190 -0.24 6.51 -5.94
C VAL A 190 -1.18 6.74 -4.74
N PRO A 191 -2.30 7.46 -4.91
CA PRO A 191 -3.26 7.66 -3.83
C PRO A 191 -3.72 6.32 -3.23
N GLY A 192 -3.72 6.22 -1.90
CA GLY A 192 -4.31 5.08 -1.20
C GLY A 192 -5.84 5.07 -1.25
N ASN A 193 -6.44 4.08 -0.57
CA ASN A 193 -7.90 3.90 -0.54
C ASN A 193 -8.65 5.13 0.02
N TYR A 194 -8.24 5.69 1.17
CA TYR A 194 -9.00 6.79 1.79
C TYR A 194 -9.12 8.05 0.92
N PRO A 195 -8.06 8.61 0.30
CA PRO A 195 -8.21 9.76 -0.59
C PRO A 195 -9.18 9.52 -1.76
N LYS A 196 -9.39 8.27 -2.19
CA LYS A 196 -10.18 7.92 -3.38
C LYS A 196 -11.60 7.48 -3.05
N ASN A 197 -11.75 6.59 -2.07
CA ASN A 197 -12.96 5.84 -1.84
C ASN A 197 -13.59 6.11 -0.47
N LEU A 198 -13.11 7.07 0.32
CA LEU A 198 -13.72 7.36 1.62
C LEU A 198 -15.18 7.83 1.47
N ASP A 199 -16.07 7.29 2.29
CA ASP A 199 -17.44 7.78 2.52
C ASP A 199 -17.84 7.41 3.96
N ILE A 200 -17.51 8.30 4.89
CA ILE A 200 -17.69 8.07 6.33
C ILE A 200 -18.55 9.14 6.98
N THR A 201 -19.33 8.75 8.00
CA THR A 201 -20.15 9.69 8.76
C THR A 201 -19.28 10.50 9.73
N GLN A 202 -19.32 11.82 9.58
CA GLN A 202 -18.66 12.77 10.48
C GLN A 202 -19.59 13.24 11.59
N TYR A 203 -20.87 13.45 11.26
CA TYR A 203 -21.91 13.79 12.24
C TYR A 203 -23.17 13.01 11.93
N ALA A 204 -23.61 12.21 12.90
CA ALA A 204 -24.89 11.53 12.86
C ALA A 204 -26.01 12.45 13.34
N ASN A 205 -27.25 12.24 12.89
CA ASN A 205 -28.42 12.99 13.35
C ASN A 205 -28.26 14.51 13.24
N PHE A 206 -27.76 14.99 12.09
CA PHE A 206 -27.51 16.41 11.83
C PHE A 206 -28.74 17.29 12.11
N LEU A 207 -29.95 16.79 11.81
CA LEU A 207 -31.18 17.52 12.09
C LEU A 207 -31.41 17.76 13.59
N SER A 208 -31.12 16.77 14.43
CA SER A 208 -31.17 16.92 15.89
C SER A 208 -30.17 17.98 16.36
N LEU A 209 -28.94 17.95 15.83
CA LEU A 209 -27.92 18.97 16.09
C LEU A 209 -28.35 20.38 15.63
N ALA A 210 -29.07 20.46 14.51
CA ALA A 210 -29.63 21.70 13.97
C ALA A 210 -30.91 22.16 14.71
N GLY A 211 -31.32 21.47 15.79
CA GLY A 211 -32.48 21.82 16.60
C GLY A 211 -33.83 21.47 15.98
N VAL A 212 -33.84 20.60 14.97
CA VAL A 212 -35.07 20.14 14.32
C VAL A 212 -35.77 19.12 15.23
N PRO A 213 -37.09 19.24 15.47
CA PRO A 213 -37.83 18.34 16.35
C PRO A 213 -37.83 16.89 15.89
N ASP A 214 -38.07 15.98 16.83
CA ASP A 214 -38.33 14.58 16.53
C ASP A 214 -39.66 14.41 15.78
N PHE A 215 -39.60 13.87 14.57
CA PHE A 215 -40.73 13.54 13.72
C PHE A 215 -41.16 12.09 13.85
N SER A 216 -40.54 11.28 14.71
CA SER A 216 -40.93 9.88 14.94
C SER A 216 -42.43 9.72 15.23
N GLY A 217 -43.01 10.66 15.98
CA GLY A 217 -44.44 10.69 16.29
C GLY A 217 -45.35 11.02 15.10
N LEU A 218 -44.82 11.67 14.04
CA LEU A 218 -45.57 12.05 12.84
C LEU A 218 -45.35 11.07 11.68
N LEU A 219 -44.11 10.62 11.47
CA LEU A 219 -43.71 9.81 10.33
C LEU A 219 -43.60 8.31 10.66
N GLY A 220 -43.68 7.94 11.93
CA GLY A 220 -43.41 6.57 12.39
C GLY A 220 -41.92 6.20 12.42
N PHE A 221 -41.05 7.13 12.02
CA PHE A 221 -39.60 7.04 12.08
C PHE A 221 -39.00 8.46 12.22
N GLN A 222 -37.82 8.57 12.81
CA GLN A 222 -37.07 9.82 12.81
C GLN A 222 -36.18 9.86 11.57
N PRO A 223 -36.37 10.80 10.62
CA PRO A 223 -35.46 10.93 9.50
C PRO A 223 -34.07 11.34 10.00
N ASP A 224 -33.10 10.46 9.77
CA ASP A 224 -31.70 10.71 10.08
C ASP A 224 -30.99 11.27 8.84
N PHE A 225 -30.29 12.39 9.03
CA PHE A 225 -29.44 12.99 8.01
C PHE A 225 -28.03 13.04 8.57
N ASN A 226 -27.12 12.38 7.87
CA ASN A 226 -25.73 12.30 8.27
C ASN A 226 -24.90 13.25 7.42
N LEU A 227 -24.04 14.05 8.07
CA LEU A 227 -22.98 14.75 7.35
C LEU A 227 -21.84 13.75 7.13
N ARG A 228 -21.53 13.50 5.86
CA ARG A 228 -20.50 12.53 5.45
C ARG A 228 -19.30 13.23 4.83
N ALA A 229 -18.11 12.71 5.11
CA ALA A 229 -16.88 13.10 4.41
C ALA A 229 -16.62 12.12 3.28
N MET A 230 -16.36 12.64 2.08
CA MET A 230 -16.17 11.84 0.87
C MET A 230 -14.78 12.04 0.26
N GLY A 231 -14.23 10.95 -0.26
CA GLY A 231 -12.99 10.90 -1.03
C GLY A 231 -13.14 11.59 -2.39
N ALA A 232 -11.99 11.97 -2.94
CA ALA A 232 -11.86 12.67 -4.20
C ALA A 232 -11.66 11.68 -5.36
N ARG A 233 -12.61 10.76 -5.57
CA ARG A 233 -12.47 9.68 -6.56
C ARG A 233 -12.03 10.21 -7.92
N ASP A 234 -12.74 11.24 -8.39
CA ASP A 234 -12.53 11.93 -9.67
C ASP A 234 -11.67 13.20 -9.57
N GLY A 235 -11.04 13.43 -8.40
CA GLY A 235 -10.24 14.61 -8.12
C GLY A 235 -11.04 15.87 -7.77
N TYR A 236 -10.33 16.99 -7.58
CA TYR A 236 -10.92 18.30 -7.31
C TYR A 236 -10.29 19.37 -8.22
N ASN A 237 -11.11 20.24 -8.80
CA ASN A 237 -10.65 21.43 -9.51
C ASN A 237 -10.78 22.66 -8.61
N TYR A 238 -9.64 23.24 -8.20
CA TYR A 238 -9.62 24.44 -7.38
C TYR A 238 -9.54 25.70 -8.24
N HIS A 239 -10.48 26.62 -8.05
CA HIS A 239 -10.42 27.96 -8.63
C HIS A 239 -10.13 28.96 -7.52
N LYS A 240 -8.96 29.60 -7.55
CA LYS A 240 -8.66 30.73 -6.66
C LYS A 240 -9.42 31.96 -7.15
N VAL A 241 -10.49 32.29 -6.46
CA VAL A 241 -11.13 33.61 -6.62
C VAL A 241 -10.28 34.63 -5.86
N ARG A 242 -9.58 35.51 -6.58
CA ARG A 242 -9.03 36.72 -5.96
C ARG A 242 -10.21 37.64 -5.65
N MET A 243 -10.50 37.83 -4.37
CA MET A 243 -11.29 38.98 -3.93
C MET A 243 -10.43 40.22 -4.16
N GLY A 244 -10.92 41.12 -5.03
CA GLY A 244 -10.34 42.44 -5.26
C GLY A 244 -10.80 43.47 -4.24
#